data_AF-A0A536FF09-F1
#
_entry.id   AF-A0A536FF09-F1
#
_cell.length_a   1.000
_cell.length_b   1.000
_cell.length_c   1.000
_cell.angle_alpha   90.00
_cell.angle_beta   90.00
_cell.angle_gamma   90.00
#
_symmetry.space_group_name_H-M   'P 1'
#
loop_
_entity.id
_entity.type
_entity.pdbx_description
1 polymer ?
#
loop_
_entity_poly.entity_id
_entity_poly.type
_entity_poly.pdbx_seq_one_letter_code
_entity_poly.pdbx_strand_id
1 'polypeptide(L)' 'MRNRPPLELRSGMKVRFGPDRRVGELVRASPNGEEWLVKDRFGRFWVSVIRLEPADEETAAH' A
#
# COMPACT_ATOMS: atom_id res chain seq x y z
N MET A 1 -3.26 2.32 22.93
CA MET A 1 -3.16 2.68 21.50
C MET A 1 -2.32 1.61 20.82
N ARG A 2 -2.84 0.94 19.79
CA ARG A 2 -2.04 -0.05 19.04
C ARG A 2 -0.99 0.74 18.25
N ASN A 3 0.25 0.75 18.75
CA ASN A 3 1.42 1.19 18.00
C ASN A 3 1.60 0.21 16.84
N ARG A 4 0.82 0.39 15.77
CA ARG A 4 1.16 -0.20 14.48
C ARG A 4 2.43 0.53 14.07
N PRO A 5 3.57 -0.17 13.89
CA PRO A 5 4.78 0.48 13.38
C PRO A 5 4.42 1.25 12.10
N PRO A 6 5.06 2.41 11.84
CA PRO A 6 4.82 3.14 10.62
C PRO A 6 4.96 2.16 9.45
N LEU A 7 3.88 2.00 8.70
CA LEU A 7 3.83 1.06 7.60
C LEU A 7 4.91 1.50 6.60
N GLU A 8 6.03 0.78 6.53
CA GLU A 8 7.12 1.10 5.62
C GLU A 8 6.73 0.72 4.19
N LEU A 9 5.93 1.59 3.56
CA LEU A 9 5.53 1.42 2.17
C LEU A 9 6.76 1.61 1.27
N ARG A 10 7.07 0.61 0.45
CA ARG A 10 8.14 0.67 -0.56
C ARG A 10 7.61 0.33 -1.95
N SER A 11 8.23 0.88 -2.99
CA SER A 11 7.91 0.49 -4.37
C SER A 11 8.18 -0.99 -4.59
N GLY A 12 7.32 -1.66 -5.34
CA GLY A 12 7.31 -3.11 -5.55
C GLY A 12 6.49 -3.88 -4.48
N MET A 13 6.12 -3.25 -3.37
CA MET A 13 5.35 -3.93 -2.32
C MET A 13 3.92 -4.22 -2.77
N LYS A 14 3.41 -5.42 -2.45
CA LYS A 14 2.01 -5.77 -2.68
C LYS A 14 1.13 -5.24 -1.56
N VAL A 15 0.04 -4.58 -1.94
CA VAL A 15 -0.91 -3.96 -1.01
C VAL A 15 -2.34 -4.32 -1.37
N ARG A 16 -3.19 -4.43 -0.35
CA ARG A 16 -4.64 -4.51 -0.45
C ARG A 16 -5.23 -3.11 -0.34
N PHE A 17 -6.22 -2.82 -1.16
CA PHE A 17 -6.92 -1.52 -1.16
C PHE A 17 -8.37 -1.63 -1.62
N GLY A 18 -9.17 -0.63 -1.21
CA GLY A 18 -10.58 -0.52 -1.58
C GLY A 18 -11.51 -1.51 -0.88
N PRO A 19 -12.84 -1.37 -1.07
CA PRO A 19 -13.84 -2.21 -0.41
C PRO A 19 -13.76 -3.68 -0.84
N ASP A 20 -13.37 -3.94 -2.09
CA ASP A 20 -13.25 -5.30 -2.65
C ASP A 20 -11.95 -6.02 -2.21
N ARG A 21 -11.12 -5.41 -1.35
CA ARG A 21 -9.79 -5.90 -0.96
C ARG A 21 -8.92 -6.26 -2.17
N ARG A 22 -8.89 -5.37 -3.18
CA ARG A 22 -8.10 -5.58 -4.39
C ARG A 22 -6.63 -5.59 -4.05
N VAL A 23 -5.86 -6.47 -4.69
CA VAL A 23 -4.42 -6.54 -4.53
C VAL A 23 -3.75 -5.82 -5.69
N GLY A 24 -2.88 -4.87 -5.37
CA GLY A 24 -2.05 -4.16 -6.34
C GLY A 24 -0.61 -4.02 -5.85
N GLU A 25 0.22 -3.43 -6.68
CA GLU A 25 1.64 -3.20 -6.41
C GLU A 25 1.90 -1.69 -6.29
N LEU A 26 2.66 -1.31 -5.27
CA LEU A 26 3.13 0.05 -5.10
C LEU A 26 4.15 0.41 -6.18
N VAL A 27 3.84 1.40 -7.01
CA VAL A 27 4.75 1.86 -8.07
C VAL A 27 5.58 3.04 -7.57
N ARG A 28 4.94 4.03 -6.97
CA ARG A 28 5.58 5.29 -6.57
C ARG A 28 4.77 6.03 -5.51
N ALA A 29 5.46 6.64 -4.54
CA ALA A 29 4.87 7.58 -3.59
C ALA A 29 4.56 8.93 -4.26
N SER A 30 3.47 9.56 -3.85
CA SER A 30 3.17 10.94 -4.24
C SER A 30 4.21 11.91 -3.66
N PRO A 31 4.42 13.10 -4.27
CA PRO A 31 5.37 14.09 -3.75
C PRO A 31 5.09 14.56 -2.32
N ASN A 32 3.82 14.56 -1.91
CA ASN A 32 3.37 14.90 -0.55
C ASN A 32 3.37 13.70 0.42
N GLY A 33 3.59 12.48 -0.07
CA GLY A 33 3.59 11.26 0.76
C GLY A 33 2.21 10.79 1.26
N GLU A 34 1.13 11.47 0.89
CA GLU A 34 -0.23 11.13 1.33
C GLU A 34 -0.86 9.98 0.54
N GLU A 35 -0.30 9.68 -0.64
CA GLU A 35 -0.85 8.72 -1.59
C GLU A 35 0.25 7.89 -2.24
N TRP A 36 -0.13 6.70 -2.72
CA TRP A 36 0.72 5.90 -3.58
C TRP A 36 0.01 5.59 -4.88
N LEU A 37 0.79 5.59 -5.95
CA LEU A 37 0.38 5.04 -7.22
C LEU A 37 0.44 3.52 -7.12
N VAL A 38 -0.73 2.88 -7.14
CA VAL A 38 -0.88 1.43 -7.11
C VAL A 38 -1.22 0.93 -8.51
N LYS A 39 -0.53 -0.11 -8.97
CA LYS A 39 -0.84 -0.81 -10.22
C LYS A 39 -1.51 -2.15 -9.92
N ASP A 40 -2.64 -2.40 -10.55
CA ASP A 40 -3.34 -3.69 -10.50
C ASP A 40 -3.68 -4.18 -11.93
N ARG A 41 -4.50 -5.24 -12.05
CA ARG A 41 -4.94 -5.77 -13.34
C ARG A 41 -5.85 -4.80 -14.13
N PHE A 42 -6.52 -3.87 -13.47
CA PHE A 42 -7.44 -2.92 -14.11
C PHE A 42 -6.77 -1.59 -14.50
N GLY A 43 -5.59 -1.28 -13.97
CA GLY A 43 -4.87 -0.06 -14.32
C GLY A 43 -3.96 0.45 -13.21
N ARG A 44 -3.79 1.77 -13.17
CA ARG A 44 -2.99 2.47 -12.17
C ARG A 44 -3.85 3.52 -11.48
N PHE A 45 -3.82 3.56 -10.16
CA PHE A 45 -4.68 4.41 -9.35
C PHE A 45 -3.90 5.03 -8.20
N TRP A 46 -4.18 6.30 -7.89
CA TRP A 46 -3.71 6.91 -6.65
C TRP A 46 -4.58 6.44 -5.50
N VAL A 47 -3.93 5.93 -4.45
CA VAL A 47 -4.60 5.41 -3.27
C VAL A 47 -3.96 6.02 -2.03
N SER A 48 -4.79 6.60 -1.17
CA SER A 48 -4.33 7.20 0.08
C SER A 48 -3.68 6.15 0.99
N VAL A 49 -2.57 6.52 1.63
CA VAL A 49 -1.79 5.64 2.52
C VAL A 49 -2.61 5.02 3.64
N ILE A 50 -3.64 5.73 4.13
CA ILE A 50 -4.53 5.25 5.19
C ILE A 50 -5.47 4.11 4.75
N ARG A 51 -5.60 3.90 3.43
CA ARG A 51 -6.44 2.84 2.83
C ARG A 51 -5.60 1.69 2.28
N LEU A 52 -4.29 1.73 2.46
CA LEU A 52 -3.36 0.69 2.03
C LEU A 52 -3.08 -0.24 3.20
N GLU A 53 -3.24 -1.54 2.94
CA GLU A 53 -2.83 -2.59 3.85
C GLU A 53 -1.79 -3.46 3.15
N PRO A 54 -0.71 -3.90 3.81
CA PRO A 54 0.22 -4.85 3.21
C PRO A 54 -0.52 -6.14 2.86
N ALA A 55 -0.30 -6.65 1.64
CA ALA A 55 -0.90 -7.91 1.20
C ALA A 55 -0.12 -9.12 1.72
N ASP A 56 1.16 -8.93 2.07
CA ASP A 56 2.04 -9.93 2.65
C ASP A 56 2.00 -9.87 4.18
N GLU A 57 1.78 -11.02 4.81
CA GLU A 57 1.70 -11.16 6.27
C GLU A 57 3.08 -11.39 6.93
N GLU A 58 4.19 -11.39 6.17
CA GLU A 58 5.48 -11.88 6.66
C GLU A 58 6.60 -10.83 6.83
N THR A 59 6.39 -9.54 6.50
CA THR A 59 7.49 -8.54 6.60
C THR A 59 7.31 -7.54 7.74
N ALA A 60 6.95 -8.04 8.92
CA ALA A 60 6.96 -7.28 10.18
C ALA A 60 7.79 -8.01 11.26
N ALA A 61 8.92 -8.61 10.88
CA ALA A 61 9.90 -9.18 11.82
C ALA A 61 11.29 -9.30 11.18
N HIS A 62 12.02 -8.18 11.03
CA HIS A 62 13.48 -8.22 11.07
C HIS A 62 14.02 -6.93 11.68
#